data_AF-A0A8X6UD35-F1
#
_entry.id   AF-A0A8X6UD35-F1
#
_cell.length_a   1.000
_cell.length_b   1.000
_cell.length_c   1.000
_cell.angle_alpha   90.00
_cell.angle_beta   90.00
_cell.angle_gamma   90.00
#
_symmetry.space_group_name_H-M   'P 1'
#
loop_
_entity.id
_entity.type
_entity.pdbx_description
1 polymer ?
#
loop_
_entity_poly.entity_id
_entity_poly.type
_entity_poly.pdbx_seq_one_letter_code
_entity_poly.pdbx_strand_id
1 'polypeptide(L)'
;SARIEELERALAESQRGRDSEIYEVAAEDRSGNDNTRQNVSVTNSSTQCIPEIVNVTDIDSHIASLIAIFLNAHPFGANIDYICSYVVKTHSALTARDTESLMRKFPRLFREESTGIGATLEKKWAFVGFKN
;
A
#
# COMPACT_ATOMS: atom_id res chain seq x y z
N SER A 1 41.71 -15.95 -18.49
CA SER A 1 41.05 -17.16 -19.00
C SER A 1 39.98 -16.70 -19.97
N ALA A 2 40.18 -16.85 -21.29
CA ALA A 2 39.37 -16.19 -22.33
C ALA A 2 37.86 -16.49 -22.23
N ARG A 3 37.51 -17.65 -21.66
CA ARG A 3 36.13 -18.10 -21.46
C ARG A 3 35.38 -17.31 -20.38
N ILE A 4 36.08 -16.71 -19.43
CA ILE A 4 35.47 -15.93 -18.34
C ILE A 4 35.09 -14.53 -18.83
N GLU A 5 35.96 -13.90 -19.63
CA GLU A 5 35.68 -12.56 -20.20
C GLU A 5 34.51 -12.59 -21.21
N GLU A 6 34.35 -13.69 -21.96
CA GLU A 6 33.22 -13.87 -22.87
C GLU A 6 31.87 -14.00 -22.13
N LEU A 7 31.88 -14.66 -20.97
CA LEU A 7 30.71 -14.79 -20.10
C LEU A 7 30.30 -13.44 -19.48
N GLU A 8 31.26 -12.62 -19.08
CA GLU A 8 30.98 -11.28 -18.55
C GLU A 8 30.43 -10.34 -19.63
N ARG A 9 30.94 -10.46 -20.86
CA ARG A 9 30.44 -9.67 -22.01
C ARG A 9 28.99 -10.03 -22.38
N ALA A 10 28.66 -11.32 -22.38
CA ALA A 10 27.30 -11.79 -22.65
C ALA A 10 26.29 -11.32 -21.58
N LEU A 11 26.72 -11.19 -20.32
CA LEU A 11 25.86 -10.69 -19.25
C LEU A 11 25.57 -9.19 -19.38
N ALA A 12 26.58 -8.41 -19.79
CA ALA A 12 26.42 -6.96 -20.02
C ALA A 12 25.50 -6.65 -21.21
N GLU A 13 25.50 -7.49 -22.26
CA GLU A 13 24.60 -7.33 -23.40
C GLU A 13 23.15 -7.68 -23.06
N SER A 14 22.93 -8.67 -22.18
CA SER A 14 21.57 -9.07 -21.76
C SER A 14 20.86 -8.04 -20.87
N GLN A 15 21.58 -7.07 -20.29
CA GLN A 15 21.00 -6.02 -19.44
C GLN A 15 20.59 -4.76 -20.22
N ARG A 16 20.93 -4.64 -21.51
CA ARG A 16 20.65 -3.43 -22.32
C ARG A 16 19.31 -3.47 -23.10
N GLY A 17 18.35 -4.28 -22.66
CA GLY A 17 17.14 -4.59 -23.43
C GLY A 17 15.80 -4.57 -22.70
N ARG A 18 15.68 -3.95 -21.52
CA ARG A 18 14.41 -3.99 -20.74
C ARG A 18 13.80 -2.65 -20.32
N ASP A 19 14.22 -1.54 -20.92
CA ASP A 19 13.76 -0.20 -20.51
C ASP A 19 13.03 0.59 -21.62
N SER A 20 12.28 -0.08 -22.52
CA SER A 20 11.45 0.65 -23.50
C SER A 20 10.29 -0.19 -24.04
N GLU A 21 9.25 -0.34 -23.22
CA GLU A 21 7.85 -0.65 -23.58
C GLU A 21 7.11 -0.41 -22.24
N ILE A 22 6.39 0.69 -22.00
CA ILE A 22 5.07 1.02 -22.52
C ILE A 22 4.78 2.48 -22.13
N TYR A 23 4.54 3.37 -23.11
CA TYR A 23 3.72 4.57 -22.93
C TYR A 23 2.99 4.83 -24.24
N GLU A 24 1.87 4.14 -24.46
CA GLU A 24 0.85 4.69 -25.37
C GLU A 24 -0.50 4.01 -25.17
N VAL A 25 -1.49 4.79 -24.74
CA VAL A 25 -2.91 4.81 -25.16
C VAL A 25 -3.60 5.87 -24.29
N ALA A 26 -4.58 6.65 -24.73
CA ALA A 26 -4.99 7.22 -26.00
C ALA A 26 -6.07 8.25 -25.59
N ALA A 27 -6.22 9.30 -26.37
CA ALA A 27 -7.18 10.38 -26.13
C ALA A 27 -8.65 9.93 -26.28
N GLU A 28 -9.57 10.68 -25.64
CA GLU A 28 -10.99 10.96 -26.01
C GLU A 28 -11.68 11.59 -24.77
N ASP A 29 -12.71 12.45 -24.79
CA ASP A 29 -13.32 13.41 -25.71
C ASP A 29 -14.30 14.25 -24.85
N ARG A 30 -14.61 15.47 -25.31
CA ARG A 30 -15.81 16.31 -25.07
C ARG A 30 -16.62 16.30 -23.74
N SER A 31 -16.75 17.53 -23.24
CA SER A 31 -18.00 18.33 -23.14
C SER A 31 -19.24 17.74 -22.44
N GLY A 32 -19.55 18.33 -21.28
CA GLY A 32 -20.89 18.79 -20.91
C GLY A 32 -21.83 17.79 -20.24
N ASN A 33 -22.10 17.98 -18.95
CA ASN A 33 -23.48 18.17 -18.51
C ASN A 33 -23.55 18.83 -17.12
N ASP A 34 -24.33 19.91 -17.04
CA ASP A 34 -24.84 20.54 -15.84
C ASP A 34 -25.98 19.69 -15.27
N ASN A 35 -25.98 19.43 -13.95
CA ASN A 35 -27.23 19.19 -13.25
C ASN A 35 -27.11 19.39 -11.74
N THR A 36 -27.64 20.53 -11.29
CA THR A 36 -28.75 20.61 -10.32
C THR A 36 -28.57 19.92 -8.94
N ARG A 37 -28.22 20.77 -7.96
CA ARG A 37 -28.79 20.95 -6.58
C ARG A 37 -29.43 19.79 -5.80
N GLN A 38 -29.18 19.87 -4.47
CA GLN A 38 -29.88 19.28 -3.30
C GLN A 38 -29.47 17.84 -2.94
N ASN A 39 -29.21 17.42 -1.70
CA ASN A 39 -29.68 17.89 -0.39
C ASN A 39 -28.68 17.55 0.73
N VAL A 40 -28.66 18.38 1.76
CA VAL A 40 -28.09 18.07 3.07
C VAL A 40 -29.03 17.10 3.78
N SER A 41 -28.52 15.96 4.25
CA SER A 41 -29.14 15.22 5.36
C SER A 41 -28.08 14.54 6.20
N VAL A 42 -27.91 15.08 7.40
CA VAL A 42 -27.30 14.45 8.56
C VAL A 42 -28.28 13.40 9.08
N THR A 43 -27.85 12.14 9.25
CA THR A 43 -28.29 11.24 10.34
C THR A 43 -27.54 9.90 10.32
N ASN A 44 -26.80 9.65 11.41
CA ASN A 44 -26.70 8.44 12.25
C ASN A 44 -26.43 7.04 11.63
N SER A 45 -25.25 6.52 12.03
CA SER A 45 -24.94 5.14 12.47
C SER A 45 -25.29 3.93 11.60
N SER A 46 -24.26 3.10 11.41
CA SER A 46 -24.28 1.71 10.92
C SER A 46 -24.19 1.52 9.40
N THR A 47 -23.10 1.98 8.79
CA THR A 47 -22.73 1.51 7.44
C THR A 47 -22.07 0.14 7.54
N GLN A 48 -22.87 -0.90 7.35
CA GLN A 48 -22.37 -2.22 6.96
C GLN A 48 -21.73 -2.05 5.58
N CYS A 49 -20.40 -2.13 5.51
CA CYS A 49 -19.65 -1.78 4.30
C CYS A 49 -19.94 -2.76 3.16
N ILE A 50 -20.36 -2.20 2.03
CA ILE A 50 -20.23 -2.85 0.72
C ILE A 50 -18.74 -3.18 0.55
N PRO A 51 -18.35 -4.41 0.16
CA PRO A 51 -16.95 -4.69 -0.14
C PRO A 51 -16.58 -3.87 -1.38
N GLU A 52 -15.94 -2.73 -1.15
CA GLU A 52 -15.27 -1.98 -2.20
C GLU A 52 -14.34 -2.96 -2.90
N ILE A 53 -14.52 -3.15 -4.20
CA ILE A 53 -13.67 -4.04 -5.00
C ILE A 53 -12.31 -3.34 -5.08
N VAL A 54 -11.47 -3.58 -4.08
CA VAL A 54 -10.11 -3.07 -4.05
C VAL A 54 -9.28 -3.94 -4.99
N ASN A 55 -8.71 -3.33 -6.03
CA ASN A 55 -7.71 -3.99 -6.86
C ASN A 55 -6.44 -4.21 -6.03
N VAL A 56 -6.33 -5.42 -5.45
CA VAL A 56 -5.17 -5.87 -4.69
C VAL A 56 -4.25 -6.65 -5.62
N THR A 57 -2.99 -6.23 -5.71
CA THR A 57 -1.96 -6.94 -6.49
C THR A 57 -1.32 -8.05 -5.66
N ASP A 58 -0.60 -8.96 -6.31
CA ASP A 58 0.20 -9.97 -5.60
C ASP A 58 1.26 -9.32 -4.69
N ILE A 59 1.84 -8.21 -5.14
CA ILE A 59 2.83 -7.43 -4.38
C ILE A 59 2.17 -6.84 -3.11
N ASP A 60 0.97 -6.29 -3.23
CA ASP A 60 0.21 -5.76 -2.09
C ASP A 60 -0.03 -6.85 -1.04
N SER A 61 -0.42 -8.05 -1.48
CA SER A 61 -0.66 -9.19 -0.59
C SER A 61 0.63 -9.66 0.11
N HIS A 62 1.77 -9.63 -0.60
CA HIS A 62 3.06 -10.00 -0.05
C HIS A 62 3.51 -9.00 1.03
N ILE A 63 3.43 -7.70 0.74
CA ILE A 63 3.79 -6.66 1.71
C ILE A 63 2.85 -6.70 2.91
N ALA A 64 1.54 -6.87 2.70
CA ALA A 64 0.58 -7.02 3.80
C ALA A 64 0.95 -8.21 4.68
N SER A 65 1.33 -9.35 4.10
CA SER A 65 1.79 -10.52 4.87
C SER A 65 3.04 -10.21 5.70
N LEU A 66 4.01 -9.47 5.13
CA LEU A 66 5.21 -9.03 5.85
C LEU A 66 4.89 -8.10 7.03
N ILE A 67 3.99 -7.13 6.82
CA ILE A 67 3.51 -6.21 7.88
C ILE A 67 2.76 -6.99 8.97
N ALA A 68 1.95 -7.99 8.60
CA ALA A 68 1.24 -8.82 9.55
C ALA A 68 2.20 -9.59 10.47
N ILE A 69 3.26 -10.18 9.92
CA ILE A 69 4.30 -10.87 10.71
C ILE A 69 4.97 -9.89 11.66
N PHE A 70 5.36 -8.71 11.17
CA PHE A 70 5.97 -7.66 11.99
C PHE A 70 5.07 -7.26 13.15
N LEU A 71 3.83 -6.83 12.85
CA LEU A 71 2.89 -6.36 13.87
C LEU A 71 2.44 -7.45 14.84
N ASN A 72 2.45 -8.72 14.43
CA ASN A 72 2.19 -9.85 15.32
C ASN A 72 3.24 -9.96 16.45
N ALA A 73 4.46 -9.46 16.24
CA ALA A 73 5.49 -9.35 17.28
C ALA A 73 5.39 -8.05 18.12
N HIS A 74 4.47 -7.14 17.78
CA HIS A 74 4.29 -5.83 18.42
C HIS A 74 2.88 -5.69 19.05
N PRO A 75 2.67 -6.17 20.29
CA PRO A 75 1.36 -6.18 20.94
C PRO A 75 0.76 -4.78 21.18
N PHE A 76 1.60 -3.74 21.21
CA PHE A 76 1.18 -2.33 21.36
C PHE A 76 1.13 -1.58 20.03
N GLY A 77 1.26 -2.30 18.91
CA GLY A 77 1.37 -1.71 17.59
C GLY A 77 2.67 -0.94 17.37
N ALA A 78 2.75 -0.29 16.20
CA ALA A 78 3.90 0.50 15.79
C ALA A 78 3.45 1.73 14.98
N ASN A 79 4.27 2.79 14.97
CA ASN A 79 4.01 3.93 14.09
C ASN A 79 4.30 3.55 12.63
N ILE A 80 3.74 4.34 11.71
CA ILE A 80 3.88 4.07 10.28
C ILE A 80 5.34 4.10 9.81
N ASP A 81 6.15 5.01 10.35
CA ASP A 81 7.55 5.17 9.96
C ASP A 81 8.40 3.96 10.34
N TYR A 82 8.13 3.34 11.50
CA TYR A 82 8.84 2.15 11.93
C TYR A 82 8.46 0.93 11.10
N ILE A 83 7.16 0.78 10.80
CA ILE A 83 6.67 -0.28 9.90
C ILE A 83 7.31 -0.11 8.52
N CYS A 84 7.27 1.10 7.96
CA CYS A 84 7.88 1.42 6.67
C CYS A 84 9.39 1.09 6.67
N SER A 85 10.11 1.45 7.74
CA SER A 85 11.54 1.14 7.88
C SER A 85 11.84 -0.37 7.92
N TYR A 86 10.89 -1.19 8.36
CA TYR A 86 11.01 -2.65 8.28
C TYR A 86 10.77 -3.15 6.86
N VAL A 87 9.68 -2.71 6.23
CA VAL A 87 9.28 -3.17 4.89
C VAL A 87 10.26 -2.75 3.80
N VAL A 88 10.84 -1.54 3.89
CA VAL A 88 11.82 -1.00 2.92
C VAL A 88 13.05 -1.88 2.76
N LYS A 89 13.38 -2.71 3.75
CA LYS A 89 14.48 -3.70 3.66
C LYS A 89 14.22 -4.77 2.60
N THR A 90 12.95 -5.04 2.31
CA THR A 90 12.50 -6.01 1.30
C THR A 90 11.97 -5.32 0.05
N HIS A 91 11.30 -4.16 0.19
CA HIS A 91 10.69 -3.40 -0.89
C HIS A 91 11.10 -1.92 -0.81
N SER A 92 12.26 -1.58 -1.39
CA SER A 92 12.88 -0.26 -1.25
C SER A 92 12.12 0.91 -1.88
N ALA A 93 11.17 0.64 -2.78
CA ALA A 93 10.37 1.67 -3.44
C ALA A 93 9.20 2.20 -2.59
N LEU A 94 8.90 1.59 -1.44
CA LEU A 94 7.75 1.97 -0.63
C LEU A 94 8.03 3.18 0.26
N THR A 95 7.08 4.10 0.27
CA THR A 95 7.06 5.21 1.23
C THR A 95 6.16 4.90 2.42
N ALA A 96 6.26 5.70 3.48
CA ALA A 96 5.36 5.62 4.62
C ALA A 96 3.89 5.80 4.20
N ARG A 97 3.63 6.69 3.23
CA ARG A 97 2.29 6.93 2.67
C ARG A 97 1.75 5.72 1.93
N ASP A 98 2.58 5.07 1.12
CA ASP A 98 2.18 3.87 0.37
C ASP A 98 1.92 2.69 1.31
N THR A 99 2.78 2.54 2.32
CA THR A 99 2.61 1.55 3.40
C THR A 99 1.28 1.77 4.11
N GLU A 100 0.96 3.02 4.45
CA GLU A 100 -0.28 3.36 5.14
C GLU A 100 -1.52 3.11 4.26
N SER A 101 -1.44 3.51 2.98
CA SER A 101 -2.49 3.28 1.98
C SER A 101 -2.74 1.78 1.80
N LEU A 102 -1.67 0.98 1.70
CA LEU A 102 -1.75 -0.47 1.61
C LEU A 102 -2.44 -1.06 2.85
N MET A 103 -2.05 -0.65 4.06
CA MET A 103 -2.66 -1.17 5.29
C MET A 103 -4.16 -0.86 5.37
N ARG A 104 -4.60 0.30 4.86
CA ARG A 104 -6.03 0.64 4.74
C ARG A 104 -6.80 -0.26 3.77
N LYS A 105 -6.14 -0.86 2.77
CA LYS A 105 -6.77 -1.85 1.87
C LYS A 105 -7.15 -3.15 2.58
N PHE A 106 -6.54 -3.45 3.74
CA PHE A 106 -6.79 -4.66 4.52
C PHE A 106 -7.36 -4.35 5.92
N PRO A 107 -8.58 -3.77 6.02
CA PRO A 107 -9.15 -3.35 7.30
C PRO A 107 -9.47 -4.51 8.26
N ARG A 108 -9.53 -5.75 7.74
CA ARG A 108 -9.67 -6.97 8.54
C ARG A 108 -8.35 -7.44 9.17
N LEU A 109 -7.21 -6.98 8.66
CA LEU A 109 -5.88 -7.36 9.15
C LEU A 109 -5.24 -6.24 9.98
N PHE A 110 -5.43 -4.98 9.58
CA PHE A 110 -4.77 -3.84 10.22
C PHE A 110 -5.77 -2.81 10.71
N ARG A 111 -5.44 -2.19 11.85
CA ARG A 111 -6.23 -1.13 12.45
C ARG A 111 -5.32 0.01 12.90
N GLU A 112 -5.67 1.24 12.51
CA GLU A 112 -5.09 2.46 13.08
C GLU A 112 -5.75 2.70 14.44
N GLU A 113 -4.95 2.70 15.49
CA GLU A 113 -5.35 2.98 16.86
C GLU A 113 -4.73 4.33 17.27
N SER A 114 -5.59 5.24 17.70
CA SER A 114 -5.19 6.56 18.20
C SER A 114 -5.38 6.62 19.71
N THR A 115 -4.32 6.90 20.46
CA THR A 115 -4.33 6.97 21.93
C THR A 115 -3.87 8.34 22.41
N GLY A 116 -4.49 8.87 23.47
CA GLY A 116 -4.16 10.20 24.02
C GLY A 116 -5.08 11.32 23.53
N ILE A 117 -4.81 12.56 23.96
CA ILE A 117 -5.61 13.74 23.63
C ILE A 117 -4.67 14.93 23.40
N GLY A 118 -4.93 15.72 22.35
CA GLY A 118 -4.16 16.93 22.07
C GLY A 118 -2.68 16.64 21.81
N ALA A 119 -1.80 17.19 22.64
CA ALA A 119 -0.34 17.06 22.49
C ALA A 119 0.19 15.63 22.75
N THR A 120 -0.61 14.73 23.32
CA THR A 120 -0.23 13.32 23.56
C THR A 120 -0.87 12.34 22.58
N LEU A 121 -1.49 12.84 21.50
CA LEU A 121 -2.13 11.98 20.50
C LEU A 121 -1.05 11.17 19.75
N GLU A 122 -1.06 9.86 19.96
CA GLU A 122 -0.20 8.90 19.26
C GLU A 122 -1.04 8.08 18.28
N LYS A 123 -0.51 7.88 17.06
CA LYS A 123 -1.08 7.00 16.05
C LYS A 123 -0.22 5.76 15.90
N LYS A 124 -0.80 4.59 16.11
CA LYS A 124 -0.14 3.30 15.94
C LYS A 124 -1.02 2.38 15.11
N TRP A 125 -0.39 1.45 14.42
CA TRP A 125 -1.06 0.39 13.71
C TRP A 125 -0.92 -0.92 14.46
N ALA A 126 -2.03 -1.64 14.58
CA ALA A 126 -2.11 -2.94 15.21
C ALA A 126 -2.59 -4.00 14.23
N PHE A 127 -2.12 -5.24 14.42
CA PHE A 127 -2.63 -6.40 13.70
C PHE A 127 -3.86 -6.96 14.42
N VAL A 128 -4.95 -7.18 13.68
CA VAL A 128 -6.25 -7.61 14.21
C VAL A 128 -6.83 -8.83 13.49
N GLY A 129 -6.05 -9.50 12.62
CA GLY A 129 -6.53 -10.59 11.78
C GLY A 129 -7.06 -11.83 12.50
N PHE A 130 -6.73 -12.00 13.78
CA PHE A 130 -7.21 -13.12 14.62
C PHE A 130 -8.13 -12.67 15.78
N LYS A 131 -8.55 -11.40 15.80
CA LYS A 131 -9.49 -10.91 16.83
C LYS A 131 -10.92 -11.31 16.42
N ASN A 132 -11.61 -12.04 17.30
CA ASN A 132 -12.99 -12.51 17.14
C ASN A 132 -13.99 -11.39 17.36
#